data_AF-A0A2J6PJ37-F1
#
_entry.id   AF-A0A2J6PJ37-F1
#
_cell.length_a   1.000
_cell.length_b   1.000
_cell.length_c   1.000
_cell.angle_alpha   90.00
_cell.angle_beta   90.00
_cell.angle_gamma   90.00
#
_symmetry.space_group_name_H-M   'P 1'
#
loop_
_entity.id
_entity.type
_entity.pdbx_description
1 polymer ?
#
loop_
_entity_poly.entity_id
_entity_poly.type
_entity_poly.pdbx_seq_one_letter_code
_entity_poly.pdbx_strand_id
1 'polypeptide(L)'
;MAPPPRPSSLDNFFARYQTPILGTTFAGQVAHHQYIRHTTPAFETLSNSIKVPAIPRTLRAGLGWAAVFIGLLTKITLAKKTIRDYSDPVVALASQRKEWRRPVQEGL
;
A
#
# COMPACT_ATOMS: atom_id res chain seq x y z
N MET A 1 -5.93 16.75 20.93
CA MET A 1 -5.10 16.06 19.91
C MET A 1 -3.81 15.56 20.53
N ALA A 2 -3.45 14.29 20.28
CA ALA A 2 -2.17 13.69 20.69
C ALA A 2 -1.05 14.06 19.70
N PRO A 3 0.25 14.04 20.10
CA PRO A 3 1.36 14.22 19.17
C PRO A 3 1.25 13.25 17.97
N PRO A 4 1.62 13.68 16.75
CA PRO A 4 1.72 12.75 15.62
C PRO A 4 2.72 11.64 15.97
N PRO A 5 2.38 10.36 15.69
CA PRO A 5 3.26 9.25 16.00
C PRO A 5 4.57 9.36 15.22
N ARG A 6 5.68 8.98 15.85
CA ARG A 6 7.00 8.95 15.22
C ARG A 6 6.96 8.00 14.00
N PRO A 7 7.54 8.37 12.85
CA PRO A 7 7.61 7.49 11.69
C PRO A 7 8.33 6.19 12.02
N SER A 8 7.75 5.06 11.63
CA SER A 8 8.35 3.75 11.82
C SER A 8 9.47 3.49 10.80
N SER A 9 10.33 2.49 11.05
CA SER A 9 11.35 2.06 10.08
C SER A 9 10.73 1.60 8.76
N LEU A 10 9.53 1.00 8.81
CA LEU A 10 8.78 0.60 7.63
C LEU A 10 8.26 1.80 6.83
N ASP A 11 7.80 2.87 7.50
CA ASP A 11 7.36 4.09 6.81
C ASP A 11 8.53 4.72 6.02
N ASN A 12 9.70 4.79 6.64
CA ASN A 12 10.91 5.27 5.98
C ASN A 12 11.34 4.38 4.81
N PHE A 13 11.21 3.06 4.93
CA PHE A 13 11.46 2.12 3.84
C PHE A 13 10.53 2.38 2.65
N PHE A 14 9.21 2.46 2.88
CA PHE A 14 8.24 2.71 1.81
C PHE A 14 8.42 4.09 1.16
N ALA A 15 8.75 5.12 1.95
CA ALA A 15 9.01 6.45 1.41
C ALA A 15 10.28 6.49 0.54
N ARG A 16 11.36 5.82 0.99
CA ARG A 16 12.65 5.80 0.29
C ARG A 16 12.63 4.95 -0.97
N TYR A 17 11.97 3.79 -0.92
CA TYR A 17 11.99 2.80 -2.00
C TYR A 17 10.69 2.77 -2.83
N GLN A 18 9.86 3.82 -2.77
CA GLN A 18 8.60 3.91 -3.52
C GLN A 18 8.74 3.54 -5.01
N THR A 19 9.75 4.09 -5.69
CA THR A 19 9.95 3.94 -7.14
C THR A 19 10.35 2.51 -7.50
N PRO A 20 11.40 1.92 -6.87
CA PRO A 20 11.75 0.53 -7.17
C PRO A 20 10.63 -0.44 -6.77
N ILE A 21 9.90 -0.20 -5.67
CA ILE A 21 8.78 -1.07 -5.25
C ILE A 21 7.63 -1.02 -6.28
N LEU A 22 7.23 0.18 -6.73
CA LEU A 22 6.19 0.31 -7.76
C LEU A 22 6.63 -0.28 -9.09
N GLY A 23 7.90 -0.06 -9.48
CA GLY A 23 8.46 -0.59 -10.72
C GLY A 23 8.52 -2.12 -10.75
N THR A 24 8.97 -2.76 -9.66
CA THR A 24 9.02 -4.22 -9.56
C THR A 24 7.61 -4.83 -9.53
N THR A 25 6.67 -4.19 -8.85
CA THR A 25 5.26 -4.60 -8.82
C THR A 25 4.64 -4.55 -10.23
N PHE A 26 4.90 -3.48 -10.99
CA PHE A 26 4.45 -3.35 -12.37
C PHE A 26 5.08 -4.39 -13.30
N ALA A 27 6.40 -4.60 -13.20
CA ALA A 27 7.07 -5.65 -13.96
C ALA A 27 6.47 -7.04 -13.65
N GLY A 28 6.15 -7.31 -12.38
CA GLY A 28 5.46 -8.52 -11.94
C GLY A 28 4.06 -8.67 -12.55
N GLN A 29 3.27 -7.59 -12.60
CA GLN A 29 1.97 -7.59 -13.27
C GLN A 29 2.09 -7.94 -14.76
N VAL A 30 3.06 -7.32 -15.46
CA VAL A 30 3.30 -7.58 -16.88
C VAL A 30 3.73 -9.03 -17.10
N ALA A 31 4.67 -9.55 -16.30
CA ALA A 31 5.11 -10.93 -16.37
C ALA A 31 3.96 -11.91 -16.11
N HIS A 32 3.12 -11.65 -15.10
CA HIS A 32 1.94 -12.46 -14.81
C HIS A 32 0.90 -12.43 -15.93
N HIS A 33 0.69 -11.28 -16.56
CA HIS A 33 -0.19 -11.15 -17.72
C HIS A 33 0.31 -11.96 -18.92
N GLN A 34 1.60 -11.87 -19.23
CA GLN A 34 2.20 -12.69 -20.28
C GLN A 34 2.11 -14.17 -19.95
N TYR A 35 2.38 -14.55 -18.70
CA TYR A 35 2.22 -15.94 -18.23
C TYR A 35 0.80 -16.45 -18.47
N ILE A 36 -0.24 -15.70 -18.11
CA ILE A 36 -1.63 -16.11 -18.36
C ILE A 36 -1.88 -16.24 -19.87
N ARG A 37 -1.41 -15.31 -20.69
CA ARG A 37 -1.57 -15.39 -22.14
C ARG A 37 -0.92 -16.62 -22.76
N HIS A 38 0.27 -17.00 -22.30
CA HIS A 38 0.98 -18.18 -22.80
C HIS A 38 0.44 -19.50 -22.26
N THR A 39 -0.17 -19.50 -21.07
CA THR A 39 -0.68 -20.72 -20.42
C THR A 39 -2.17 -20.96 -20.65
N THR A 40 -2.89 -20.00 -21.24
CA THR A 40 -4.30 -20.18 -21.61
C THR A 40 -4.37 -20.91 -22.96
N PRO A 41 -4.87 -22.16 -23.02
CA PRO A 41 -4.97 -22.87 -24.28
C PRO A 41 -5.94 -22.15 -25.24
N ALA A 42 -5.57 -22.09 -26.52
CA ALA A 42 -6.36 -21.44 -27.58
C ALA A 42 -7.75 -22.09 -27.83
N PHE A 43 -8.00 -23.27 -27.24
CA PHE A 43 -9.25 -24.01 -27.32
C PHE A 43 -9.74 -24.30 -25.90
N GLU A 44 -10.52 -23.38 -25.33
CA GLU A 44 -11.53 -23.80 -24.35
C GLU A 44 -12.62 -24.51 -25.15
N THR A 45 -12.51 -25.84 -25.26
CA THR A 45 -13.65 -26.66 -25.66
C THR A 45 -14.83 -26.32 -24.78
N LEU A 46 -15.92 -25.95 -25.43
CA LEU A 46 -17.26 -25.58 -24.96
C LEU A 46 -17.91 -26.58 -23.95
N SER A 47 -17.19 -27.59 -23.45
CA SER A 47 -17.72 -28.70 -22.65
C SER A 47 -17.82 -28.41 -21.15
N ASN A 48 -17.25 -27.31 -20.63
CA ASN A 48 -17.42 -26.91 -19.22
C ASN A 48 -18.43 -25.75 -19.05
N SER A 49 -19.41 -25.67 -19.95
CA SER A 49 -20.47 -24.64 -20.02
C SER A 49 -21.43 -24.59 -18.82
N ILE A 50 -21.16 -25.28 -17.70
CA ILE A 50 -22.12 -25.36 -16.58
C ILE A 50 -21.37 -25.23 -15.25
N LYS A 51 -20.98 -24.00 -14.88
CA LYS A 51 -21.16 -23.40 -13.54
C LYS A 51 -20.28 -22.14 -13.37
N VAL A 52 -20.94 -21.07 -12.91
CA VAL A 52 -20.43 -19.73 -12.55
C VAL A 52 -20.21 -18.81 -13.75
N PRO A 53 -20.72 -17.56 -13.75
CA PRO A 53 -20.44 -16.59 -14.82
C PRO A 53 -18.93 -16.35 -14.84
N ALA A 54 -18.26 -16.99 -15.80
CA ALA A 54 -16.82 -17.20 -15.77
C ALA A 54 -16.11 -15.94 -16.22
N ILE A 55 -15.96 -14.99 -15.30
CA ILE A 55 -15.08 -13.84 -15.47
C ILE A 55 -13.74 -14.36 -16.01
N PRO A 56 -13.24 -13.88 -17.17
CA PRO A 56 -12.04 -14.41 -17.77
C PRO A 56 -10.85 -14.30 -16.80
N ARG A 57 -9.99 -15.31 -16.80
CA ARG A 57 -8.84 -15.43 -15.87
C ARG A 57 -7.96 -14.17 -15.89
N THR A 58 -7.83 -13.53 -17.04
CA THR A 58 -7.13 -12.25 -17.22
C THR A 58 -7.79 -11.10 -16.47
N LEU A 59 -9.14 -11.01 -16.45
CA LEU A 59 -9.87 -9.98 -15.71
C LEU A 59 -9.77 -10.21 -14.20
N ARG A 60 -9.87 -11.46 -13.74
CA ARG A 60 -9.65 -11.80 -12.31
C ARG A 60 -8.23 -11.46 -11.86
N ALA A 61 -7.23 -11.78 -12.69
CA ALA A 61 -5.83 -11.43 -12.43
C ALA A 61 -5.62 -9.91 -12.42
N GLY A 62 -6.23 -9.19 -13.36
CA GLY A 62 -6.19 -7.72 -13.42
C GLY A 62 -6.77 -7.08 -12.16
N LEU A 63 -7.92 -7.56 -11.69
CA LEU A 63 -8.54 -7.12 -10.43
C LEU A 63 -7.64 -7.42 -9.21
N GLY A 64 -6.99 -8.58 -9.18
CA GLY A 64 -6.03 -8.93 -8.12
C GLY A 64 -4.85 -7.95 -8.07
N TRP A 65 -4.26 -7.64 -9.23
CA TRP A 65 -3.18 -6.66 -9.31
C TRP A 65 -3.64 -5.25 -8.95
N ALA A 66 -4.85 -4.84 -9.35
CA ALA A 66 -5.41 -3.55 -8.95
C ALA A 66 -5.50 -3.41 -7.42
N ALA A 67 -5.93 -4.46 -6.71
CA ALA A 67 -5.95 -4.47 -5.25
C ALA A 67 -4.55 -4.34 -4.64
N VAL A 68 -3.55 -5.03 -5.22
CA VAL A 68 -2.14 -4.92 -4.80
C VAL A 68 -1.63 -3.48 -4.97
N PHE A 69 -1.88 -2.85 -6.13
CA PHE A 69 -1.47 -1.47 -6.37
C PHE A 69 -2.13 -0.49 -5.41
N ILE A 70 -3.43 -0.62 -5.15
CA ILE A 70 -4.14 0.22 -4.19
C ILE A 70 -3.55 0.06 -2.78
N GLY A 71 -3.33 -1.18 -2.34
CA GLY A 71 -2.71 -1.45 -1.03
C GLY A 71 -1.32 -0.84 -0.91
N LEU A 72 -0.49 -0.98 -1.95
CA LEU A 72 0.86 -0.44 -1.98
C LEU A 72 0.86 1.10 -1.97
N LEU A 73 0.05 1.72 -2.83
CA LEU A 73 -0.11 3.18 -2.86
C LEU A 73 -0.64 3.72 -1.54
N THR A 74 -1.57 3.01 -0.89
CA THR A 74 -2.08 3.38 0.44
C THR A 74 -0.97 3.38 1.47
N LYS A 75 -0.13 2.33 1.51
CA LYS A 75 1.01 2.25 2.45
C LYS A 75 2.03 3.35 2.21
N ILE A 76 2.39 3.61 0.95
CA ILE A 76 3.33 4.69 0.60
C ILE A 76 2.73 6.06 0.99
N THR A 77 1.45 6.28 0.73
CA THR A 77 0.76 7.54 1.05
C THR A 77 0.68 7.76 2.56
N LEU A 78 0.32 6.74 3.33
CA LEU A 78 0.30 6.79 4.78
C LEU A 78 1.70 7.04 5.34
N ALA A 79 2.71 6.33 4.86
CA ALA A 79 4.10 6.51 5.27
C ALA A 79 4.59 7.95 5.04
N LYS A 80 4.35 8.49 3.83
CA LYS A 80 4.68 9.88 3.50
C LYS A 80 3.93 10.88 4.36
N LYS A 81 2.65 10.63 4.63
CA LYS A 81 1.83 11.48 5.50
C LYS A 81 2.40 11.49 6.92
N THR A 82 2.71 10.33 7.50
CA THR A 82 3.32 10.23 8.84
C THR A 82 4.66 10.96 8.90
N ILE A 83 5.52 10.79 7.91
CA ILE A 83 6.81 11.50 7.82
C ILE A 83 6.59 13.00 7.75
N ARG A 84 5.69 13.45 6.86
CA ARG A 84 5.37 14.88 6.68
C ARG A 84 4.83 15.47 7.97
N ASP A 85 3.79 14.86 8.56
CA ASP A 85 3.10 15.36 9.74
C ASP A 85 4.02 15.36 10.99
N TYR A 86 5.05 14.49 11.04
CA TYR A 86 6.11 14.53 12.05
C TYR A 86 7.17 15.60 11.78
N SER A 87 7.56 15.80 10.51
CA SER A 87 8.57 16.77 10.10
C SER A 87 8.05 18.21 10.02
N ASP A 88 6.72 18.41 10.00
CA ASP A 88 6.09 19.71 9.92
C ASP A 88 6.30 20.47 11.24
N PRO A 89 7.07 21.58 11.23
CA PRO A 89 7.36 22.33 12.45
C PRO A 89 6.11 22.87 13.12
N VAL A 90 5.03 23.16 12.38
CA VAL A 90 3.79 23.71 12.95
C VAL A 90 3.05 22.65 13.78
N VAL A 91 3.02 21.41 13.29
CA VAL A 91 2.39 20.28 13.99
C VAL A 91 3.30 19.76 15.12
N ALA A 92 4.60 19.71 14.88
CA ALA A 92 5.60 19.33 15.88
C ALA A 92 5.63 20.31 17.07
N LEU A 93 5.60 21.63 16.82
CA LEU A 93 5.55 22.65 17.86
C LEU A 93 4.26 22.61 18.69
N ALA A 94 3.10 22.36 18.07
CA ALA A 94 1.84 22.18 18.78
C ALA A 94 1.88 20.96 19.73
N SER A 95 2.58 19.90 19.32
CA SER A 95 2.73 18.67 20.10
C SER A 95 3.72 18.83 21.26
N GLN A 96 4.88 19.45 21.02
CA GLN A 96 5.88 19.79 22.03
C GLN A 96 5.28 20.71 23.08
N ARG A 97 4.61 21.80 22.68
CA ARG A 97 3.96 22.76 23.60
C ARG A 97 2.89 22.11 24.50
N LYS A 98 2.33 20.96 24.10
CA LYS A 98 1.36 20.19 24.91
C LYS A 98 2.05 19.26 25.91
N GLU A 99 3.22 18.74 25.59
CA GLU A 99 4.03 17.91 26.50
C GLU A 99 4.56 18.74 27.68
N TRP A 100 5.03 19.97 27.42
CA TRP A 100 5.43 20.93 28.46
C TRP A 100 4.28 21.43 29.35
N ARG A 101 3.01 21.23 28.96
CA ARG A 101 1.82 21.63 29.74
C ARG A 101 1.25 20.51 30.59
N ARG A 102 1.82 19.30 30.58
CA ARG A 102 1.43 18.28 31.55
C ARG A 102 2.11 18.63 32.87
N PRO A 103 1.36 18.99 33.93
CA PRO A 103 1.97 19.00 35.25
C PRO A 103 2.47 17.59 35.53
N VAL A 104 3.74 17.49 35.90
CA VAL A 104 4.31 16.29 36.50
C VAL A 104 3.47 16.02 37.75
N GLN A 105 2.48 15.14 37.62
CA GLN A 105 1.81 14.59 38.78
C GLN A 105 2.75 13.49 39.28
N GLU A 106 3.79 13.93 40.00
CA GLU A 106 4.58 13.09 40.88
C GLU A 106 3.61 12.35 41.79
N GLY A 107 3.63 11.02 41.69
CA GLY A 107 2.95 10.15 42.62
C GLY A 107 3.57 10.32 44.01
N LEU A 108 2.70 10.60 44.98
CA LEU A 108 2.84 10.23 46.38
C LEU A 108 1.87 9.08 46.64
#